data_AF-A0AAV1QCE9-F1
#
_entry.id   AF-A0AAV1QCE9-F1
#
_cell.length_a   1.000
_cell.length_b   1.000
_cell.length_c   1.000
_cell.angle_alpha   90.00
_cell.angle_beta   90.00
_cell.angle_gamma   90.00
#
_symmetry.space_group_name_H-M   'P 1'
#
loop_
_entity.id
_entity.type
_entity.pdbx_description
1 polymer ?
#
loop_
_entity_poly.entity_id
_entity_poly.type
_entity_poly.pdbx_seq_one_letter_code
_entity_poly.pdbx_strand_id
1 'polypeptide(L)' 'MNKLGGKNPEETGGFQEAPLAYDAVWALALALNKTVGPLKSTGHRLEDFNYNNRGITTEIYRALNTSSFEGVS' A
#
# COMPACT_ATOMS: atom_id res chain seq x y z
N MET A 1 -0.50 -16.71 29.30
CA MET A 1 -1.19 -15.44 29.00
C MET A 1 -1.92 -15.62 27.69
N ASN A 2 -3.25 -15.76 27.75
CA ASN A 2 -4.11 -15.91 26.58
C ASN A 2 -4.49 -14.50 26.11
N LYS A 3 -4.08 -14.08 24.92
CA LYS A 3 -4.47 -12.79 24.35
C LYS A 3 -4.92 -13.00 22.91
N LEU A 4 -6.19 -12.66 22.69
CA LEU A 4 -6.98 -12.83 21.46
C LEU A 4 -7.50 -14.26 21.32
N GLY A 5 -8.82 -14.44 21.46
CA GLY A 5 -9.52 -15.73 21.40
C GLY A 5 -9.50 -16.39 20.02
N GLY A 6 -8.30 -16.65 19.50
CA GLY A 6 -8.07 -17.28 18.20
C GLY A 6 -8.01 -18.79 18.31
N LYS A 7 -8.67 -19.44 17.36
CA LYS A 7 -8.39 -20.82 16.97
C LYS A 7 -6.89 -20.98 16.69
N ASN A 8 -6.37 -22.20 16.81
CA ASN A 8 -4.98 -22.54 16.54
C ASN A 8 -4.55 -21.89 15.19
N PRO A 9 -3.37 -21.23 15.06
CA PRO A 9 -2.96 -20.60 13.80
C PRO A 9 -3.04 -21.54 12.58
N GLU A 10 -2.83 -22.83 12.81
CA GLU A 10 -2.97 -23.90 11.81
C GLU A 10 -4.43 -24.12 11.33
N GLU A 11 -5.42 -23.71 12.11
CA GLU A 11 -6.85 -23.76 11.77
C GLU A 11 -7.35 -22.48 11.10
N THR A 12 -6.50 -21.45 11.03
CA THR A 12 -6.82 -20.17 10.40
C THR A 12 -6.25 -20.14 8.99
N GLY A 13 -7.11 -20.40 7.99
CA GLY A 13 -6.71 -20.31 6.59
C GLY A 13 -6.16 -18.91 6.26
N GLY A 14 -5.05 -18.85 5.50
CA GLY A 14 -4.42 -17.59 5.11
C GLY A 14 -3.46 -17.00 6.14
N PHE A 15 -3.16 -17.70 7.24
CA PHE A 15 -2.31 -17.18 8.31
C PHE A 15 -0.86 -16.91 7.86
N GLN A 16 -0.31 -17.76 6.99
CA GLN A 16 1.05 -17.57 6.47
C GLN A 16 1.14 -16.39 5.49
N GLU A 17 0.03 -16.05 4.82
CA GLU A 17 -0.07 -14.97 3.84
C GLU A 17 -0.45 -13.62 4.48
N ALA A 18 -0.86 -13.61 5.75
CA ALA A 18 -1.24 -12.37 6.44
C ALA A 18 -0.14 -11.27 6.43
N PRO A 19 1.16 -11.60 6.60
CA PRO A 19 2.24 -10.61 6.45
C PRO A 19 2.29 -9.98 5.05
N LEU A 20 1.98 -10.72 3.99
CA LEU A 20 1.97 -10.19 2.62
C LEU A 20 0.89 -9.12 2.45
N ALA A 21 -0.31 -9.34 3.00
CA ALA A 21 -1.39 -8.35 2.96
C ALA A 21 -1.04 -7.12 3.80
N TYR A 22 -0.38 -7.31 4.94
CA TYR A 22 0.10 -6.21 5.79
C TYR A 22 1.11 -5.34 5.05
N ASP A 23 2.11 -5.96 4.44
CA ASP A 23 3.15 -5.26 3.68
C ASP A 23 2.59 -4.61 2.40
N ALA A 24 1.59 -5.20 1.75
CA ALA A 24 0.93 -4.60 0.59
C ALA A 24 0.25 -3.26 0.92
N VAL A 25 -0.43 -3.17 2.08
CA VAL A 25 -1.05 -1.92 2.53
C VAL A 25 0.01 -0.88 2.90
N TRP A 26 1.10 -1.29 3.54
CA TRP A 26 2.23 -0.41 3.83
C TRP A 26 2.91 0.12 2.55
N ALA A 27 3.15 -0.77 1.58
CA ALA A 27 3.70 -0.40 0.28
C ALA A 27 2.83 0.67 -0.42
N LEU A 28 1.50 0.48 -0.39
CA LEU A 28 0.55 1.44 -0.94
C LEU A 28 0.63 2.79 -0.21
N ALA A 29 0.66 2.79 1.13
CA ALA A 29 0.76 4.02 1.92
C ALA A 29 2.05 4.80 1.62
N LEU A 30 3.19 4.10 1.55
CA LEU A 30 4.49 4.69 1.22
C LEU A 30 4.51 5.26 -0.21
N ALA A 31 3.96 4.52 -1.17
CA ALA A 31 3.88 4.98 -2.55
C ALA A 31 2.97 6.20 -2.70
N LEU A 32 1.79 6.21 -2.08
CA LEU A 32 0.88 7.36 -2.09
C LEU A 32 1.54 8.61 -1.50
N ASN A 33 2.25 8.47 -0.38
CA ASN A 33 3.00 9.58 0.21
C ASN A 33 4.07 10.12 -0.77
N LYS A 34 4.81 9.21 -1.44
CA LYS A 34 5.81 9.59 -2.44
C LYS A 34 5.21 10.29 -3.67
N THR A 35 3.99 9.94 -4.07
CA THR A 35 3.26 10.54 -5.19
C THR A 35 2.86 12.01 -4.94
N VAL A 36 2.70 12.45 -3.68
CA VAL A 36 2.27 13.82 -3.36
C VAL A 36 3.18 14.89 -3.95
N GLY A 37 4.51 14.68 -3.92
CA GLY A 37 5.49 15.63 -4.46
C GLY A 37 5.35 15.84 -5.98
N PRO A 38 5.47 14.79 -6.81
CA PRO A 38 5.28 14.86 -8.26
C PRO A 38 3.91 15.39 -8.71
N LEU A 39 2.83 15.08 -7.98
CA LEU A 39 1.52 15.67 -8.31
C LEU A 39 1.50 17.16 -8.03
N LYS A 40 2.05 17.60 -6.89
CA LYS A 40 2.10 19.02 -6.56
C LYS A 40 2.88 19.84 -7.59
N SER A 41 3.95 19.29 -8.18
CA SER A 41 4.72 19.99 -9.22
C SER A 41 3.96 20.13 -10.55
N THR A 42 2.91 19.34 -10.76
CA THR A 42 2.02 19.41 -11.94
C THR A 42 0.68 20.10 -11.64
N GLY A 43 0.52 20.67 -10.43
CA GLY A 43 -0.71 21.35 -10.02
C GLY A 43 -1.85 20.40 -9.64
N HIS A 44 -1.57 19.13 -9.44
CA HIS A 44 -2.52 18.10 -9.06
C HIS A 44 -2.34 17.65 -7.60
N ARG A 45 -3.39 17.02 -7.06
CA ARG A 45 -3.41 16.37 -5.75
C ARG A 45 -4.04 14.99 -5.88
N LEU A 46 -3.90 14.16 -4.84
CA LEU A 46 -4.45 12.80 -4.86
C LEU A 46 -5.99 12.80 -4.91
N GLU A 47 -6.63 13.78 -4.28
CA GLU A 47 -8.09 13.98 -4.28
C GLU A 47 -8.65 14.45 -5.62
N ASP A 48 -7.81 14.91 -6.56
CA ASP A 48 -8.23 15.25 -7.92
C ASP A 48 -8.43 13.99 -8.80
N PHE A 49 -8.24 12.80 -8.21
CA PHE A 49 -8.37 11.52 -8.88
C PHE A 49 -9.78 11.29 -9.41
N ASN A 50 -9.84 10.83 -10.66
CA ASN A 50 -11.01 10.22 -11.25
C ASN A 50 -10.55 9.13 -12.24
N TYR A 51 -11.47 8.25 -12.64
CA TYR A 51 -11.17 7.10 -13.51
C TYR A 51 -10.69 7.47 -14.93
N ASN A 52 -10.78 8.74 -15.33
CA ASN A 52 -10.36 9.22 -16.64
C ASN A 52 -8.96 9.86 -16.62
N ASN A 53 -8.48 10.31 -15.46
CA ASN A 53 -7.19 10.97 -15.33
C ASN A 53 -6.06 9.93 -15.20
N ARG A 54 -5.44 9.61 -16.33
CA ARG A 54 -4.28 8.70 -16.37
C ARG A 54 -3.03 9.28 -15.72
N GLY A 55 -2.89 10.61 -15.63
CA GLY A 55 -1.72 11.27 -15.06
C GLY A 55 -1.48 10.88 -13.59
N ILE A 56 -2.55 10.91 -12.78
CA ILE A 56 -2.47 10.53 -11.36
C ILE A 56 -2.08 9.04 -11.23
N THR A 57 -2.69 8.16 -12.03
CA THR A 57 -2.33 6.73 -12.01
C THR A 57 -0.90 6.47 -12.46
N THR A 58 -0.37 7.26 -13.41
CA THR A 58 1.02 7.15 -13.86
C THR A 58 1.99 7.49 -12.74
N GLU A 59 1.73 8.56 -11.97
CA GLU A 59 2.59 8.91 -10.84
C GLU A 59 2.49 7.92 -9.67
N ILE A 60 1.30 7.35 -9.41
CA ILE A 60 1.14 6.25 -8.43
C ILE A 60 1.93 5.02 -8.88
N TYR A 61 1.82 4.62 -10.14
CA TYR A 61 2.57 3.48 -10.70
C TYR A 61 4.08 3.70 -10.61
N ARG A 62 4.57 4.90 -10.96
CA ARG A 62 5.99 5.24 -10.84
C ARG A 62 6.47 5.22 -9.39
N ALA A 63 5.66 5.73 -8.46
CA ALA A 63 5.98 5.70 -7.04
C ALA A 63 6.08 4.26 -6.52
N LEU A 64 5.09 3.41 -6.82
CA LEU A 64 5.11 1.98 -6.48
C LEU A 64 6.35 1.27 -7.05
N ASN A 65 6.66 1.48 -8.34
CA ASN A 65 7.79 0.83 -9.01
C ASN A 65 9.16 1.27 -8.46
N THR A 66 9.21 2.36 -7.70
CA THR A 66 10.44 2.90 -7.10
C THR A 66 10.40 2.88 -5.57
N SER A 67 9.42 2.20 -4.98
CA SER A 67 9.32 1.99 -3.54
C SER A 67 10.00 0.69 -3.16
N SER A 68 10.88 0.75 -2.18
CA SER A 68 11.46 -0.39 -1.49
C SER A 68 11.48 -0.09 0.00
N PHE A 69 11.17 -1.10 0.82
CA PHE A 69 11.21 -1.01 2.27
C PHE A 69 11.39 -2.42 2.85
N GLU A 70 11.85 -2.50 4.09
CA GLU A 70 11.87 -3.76 4.85
C GLU A 70 10.51 -3.93 5.53
N GLY A 71 9.79 -5.00 5.15
CA GLY A 71 8.48 -5.35 5.67
C GLY A 71 8.52 -6.43 6.77
N VAL A 72 7.37 -7.02 7.05
CA VAL A 72 7.22 -8.16 7.96
C VAL A 72 7.42 -9.50 7.23
N SER A 73 7.11 -9.56 5.93
CA SER A 73 7.24 -10.75 5.07
C SER A 73 8.67 -11.05 4.64
#